data_AF-A0A428W1G2-F1
#
_entry.id   AF-A0A428W1G2-F1
#
_cell.length_a   1.000
_cell.length_b   1.000
_cell.length_c   1.000
_cell.angle_alpha   90.00
_cell.angle_beta   90.00
_cell.angle_gamma   90.00
#
_symmetry.space_group_name_H-M   'P 1'
#
loop_
_entity.id
_entity.type
_entity.pdbx_description
1 polymer ?
#
loop_
_entity_poly.entity_id
_entity_poly.type
_entity_poly.pdbx_seq_one_letter_code
_entity_poly.pdbx_strand_id
1 'polypeptide(L)'
;DLCWRSNNATLSLAGNSTELVYESGKGWHSRTEDGSKIVRLTGADNGDQDGEHWKVTTTDGTQYFFGRNKLPGETSETNSAWTVPVYGNHAGEPGHATTFSDSRETQAWRWNLDYAIDTHGETTSFWYNKEVNQYAAEATESKNVSYVRGGTLARIDYGTWERSTTDRSYSALAQVVFDTDDRCKSDCGEHDGTHWPDTPWDQECKATATSCEDFSPTFWSTKRLAKVTTRFWDTTKATPAWQDVDSYTLAHSFPSPGDGERGGLWLDSIVHAGHVGGTVSFPPVTFLADPKRNRVETGTNTTNNWQRLSNIYTETGARIQITYSQRDCTESDKPSSPENNTRLCYPVITPDPYDPDGPDITEWWHKYVVEQVSETDVQLTNGQQGPTKNTYYSYGGTPAWHYADDDGLSKQSRKTWDQFRGYASVSTQVGDAEKTLTTTTYMRGMHGDRKAKAGGTTTVTVPASMGSETVYDEDQFAGMVREQVVYNGTTDKPVSKTVNVPWRSTPTASRTINGDTVTARYTGTKTTYQGTALGVNGSRGWRVTSSRSEFDDDYGVATSVQDNGDTSKSGDEKCTTTT
;
A
#
# COMPACT_ATOMS: atom_id res chain seq x y z
N ASP A 1 24.67 -13.85 -4.61
CA ASP A 1 24.22 -13.76 -3.20
C ASP A 1 23.65 -12.38 -2.88
N LEU A 2 22.78 -12.29 -1.86
CA LEU A 2 22.36 -11.01 -1.27
C LEU A 2 23.39 -10.58 -0.21
N CYS A 3 23.76 -9.31 -0.23
CA CYS A 3 24.64 -8.72 0.79
C CYS A 3 23.86 -7.78 1.70
N TRP A 4 24.27 -7.71 2.96
CA TRP A 4 23.78 -6.71 3.88
C TRP A 4 24.19 -5.30 3.41
N ARG A 5 23.33 -4.30 3.62
CA ARG A 5 23.64 -2.91 3.24
C ARG A 5 23.22 -1.89 4.29
N SER A 6 21.96 -1.96 4.73
CA SER A 6 21.42 -1.03 5.72
C SER A 6 20.17 -1.59 6.40
N ASN A 7 19.86 -1.07 7.59
CA ASN A 7 18.58 -1.30 8.23
C ASN A 7 17.48 -0.59 7.44
N ASN A 8 16.51 -1.35 6.94
CA ASN A 8 15.35 -0.85 6.23
C ASN A 8 14.15 -1.77 6.51
N ALA A 9 12.97 -1.19 6.65
CA ALA A 9 11.75 -1.94 6.89
C ALA A 9 10.52 -1.15 6.40
N THR A 10 9.49 -1.87 5.99
CA THR A 10 8.16 -1.33 5.69
C THR A 10 7.14 -2.11 6.48
N LEU A 11 6.23 -1.41 7.16
CA LEU A 11 5.15 -2.02 7.94
C LEU A 11 3.86 -1.98 7.12
N SER A 12 3.13 -3.10 7.09
CA SER A 12 1.74 -3.14 6.66
C SER A 12 0.85 -3.62 7.82
N LEU A 13 -0.04 -2.75 8.29
CA LEU A 13 -0.91 -3.03 9.43
C LEU A 13 -2.21 -2.23 9.29
N ALA A 14 -3.34 -2.87 9.61
CA ALA A 14 -4.68 -2.27 9.60
C ALA A 14 -5.01 -1.50 8.30
N GLY A 15 -4.61 -2.05 7.14
CA GLY A 15 -4.88 -1.44 5.83
C GLY A 15 -3.97 -0.25 5.47
N ASN A 16 -2.99 0.08 6.30
CA ASN A 16 -1.99 1.11 6.03
C ASN A 16 -0.63 0.46 5.75
N SER A 17 0.17 1.10 4.89
CA SER A 17 1.55 0.72 4.63
C SER A 17 2.46 1.93 4.77
N THR A 18 3.54 1.82 5.52
CA THR A 18 4.50 2.91 5.76
C THR A 18 5.93 2.41 5.83
N GLU A 19 6.85 3.20 5.28
CA GLU A 19 8.29 3.07 5.55
C GLU A 19 8.54 3.27 7.06
N LEU A 20 9.50 2.53 7.61
CA LEU A 20 10.00 2.74 8.96
C LEU A 20 11.36 3.43 8.92
N VAL A 21 11.49 4.52 9.68
CA VAL A 21 12.69 5.33 9.83
C VAL A 21 13.38 4.91 11.13
N TYR A 22 14.64 4.48 11.02
CA TYR A 22 15.47 4.15 12.17
C TYR A 22 16.45 5.27 12.49
N GLU A 23 16.50 5.69 13.76
CA GLU A 23 17.54 6.58 14.28
C GLU A 23 18.14 5.99 15.56
N SER A 24 19.47 5.92 15.63
CA SER A 24 20.17 5.41 16.82
C SER A 24 19.81 6.24 18.06
N GLY A 25 19.44 5.57 19.15
CA GLY A 25 19.00 6.22 20.39
C GLY A 25 17.51 6.59 20.44
N LYS A 26 16.82 6.66 19.29
CA LYS A 26 15.36 6.88 19.22
C LYS A 26 14.58 5.61 18.85
N GLY A 27 15.17 4.76 18.01
CA GLY A 27 14.59 3.50 17.57
C GLY A 27 13.87 3.62 16.23
N TRP A 28 12.87 2.77 16.03
CA TRP A 28 12.09 2.67 14.81
C TRP A 28 10.80 3.46 14.93
N HIS A 29 10.52 4.27 13.91
CA HIS A 29 9.35 5.13 13.84
C HIS A 29 8.70 5.01 12.46
N SER A 30 7.37 5.11 12.40
CA SER A 30 6.66 5.20 11.13
C SER A 30 7.00 6.52 10.45
N ARG A 31 7.31 6.53 9.15
CA ARG A 31 7.56 7.79 8.41
C ARG A 31 6.39 8.76 8.53
N THR A 32 5.18 8.23 8.43
CA THR A 32 3.95 8.93 8.85
C THR A 32 3.62 8.47 10.26
N GLU A 33 3.95 9.28 11.27
CA GLU A 33 3.75 8.86 12.66
C GLU A 33 2.27 8.73 13.00
N ASP A 34 1.93 7.60 13.61
CA ASP A 34 0.61 7.25 14.13
C ASP A 34 0.62 7.08 15.66
N GLY A 35 1.78 7.29 16.30
CA GLY A 35 1.98 7.10 17.74
C GLY A 35 2.23 5.65 18.13
N SER A 36 2.34 4.73 17.15
CA SER A 36 2.65 3.34 17.42
C SER A 36 4.09 3.19 17.92
N LYS A 37 4.27 2.43 19.01
CA LYS A 37 5.59 2.05 19.48
C LYS A 37 6.07 0.81 18.72
N ILE A 38 7.13 0.98 17.93
CA ILE A 38 7.70 -0.09 17.10
C ILE A 38 9.01 -0.56 17.70
N VAL A 39 9.09 -1.84 18.03
CA VAL A 39 10.25 -2.44 18.67
C VAL A 39 10.69 -3.66 17.89
N ARG A 40 11.95 -3.63 17.46
CA ARG A 40 12.67 -4.79 16.95
C ARG A 40 13.20 -5.61 18.13
N LEU A 41 12.93 -6.91 18.11
CA LEU A 41 13.25 -7.87 19.17
C LEU A 41 14.06 -9.02 18.58
N THR A 42 14.75 -9.78 19.43
CA THR A 42 15.52 -10.98 19.07
C THR A 42 15.18 -12.14 20.02
N GLY A 43 15.66 -13.34 19.73
CA GLY A 43 15.50 -14.54 20.56
C GLY A 43 14.22 -15.35 20.30
N ALA A 44 13.49 -15.06 19.22
CA ALA A 44 12.41 -15.95 18.77
C ALA A 44 12.99 -17.21 18.12
N ASP A 45 12.28 -18.34 18.28
CA ASP A 45 12.59 -19.58 17.57
C ASP A 45 11.80 -19.61 16.24
N ASN A 46 12.34 -18.91 15.25
CA ASN A 46 11.65 -18.61 13.99
C ASN A 46 12.49 -18.92 12.73
N GLY A 47 13.70 -19.47 12.92
CA GLY A 47 14.64 -19.81 11.85
C GLY A 47 15.52 -18.65 11.37
N ASP A 48 15.33 -17.44 11.89
CA ASP A 48 16.30 -16.35 11.78
C ASP A 48 17.50 -16.61 12.70
N GLN A 49 18.69 -16.14 12.31
CA GLN A 49 19.95 -16.41 12.98
C GLN A 49 19.99 -15.94 14.45
N ASP A 50 19.39 -14.79 14.77
CA ASP A 50 19.30 -14.28 16.14
C ASP A 50 17.86 -14.24 16.66
N GLY A 51 16.91 -14.74 15.86
CA GLY A 51 15.50 -14.77 16.21
C GLY A 51 14.83 -13.41 16.07
N GLU A 52 15.27 -12.59 15.10
CA GLU A 52 14.71 -11.26 14.87
C GLU A 52 13.19 -11.35 14.63
N HIS A 53 12.43 -10.52 15.34
CA HIS A 53 10.98 -10.37 15.20
C HIS A 53 10.55 -8.97 15.65
N TRP A 54 9.30 -8.61 15.40
CA TRP A 54 8.83 -7.25 15.67
C TRP A 54 7.63 -7.23 16.60
N LYS A 55 7.55 -6.18 17.41
CA LYS A 55 6.37 -5.81 18.19
C LYS A 55 5.97 -4.39 17.86
N VAL A 56 4.72 -4.20 17.46
CA VAL A 56 4.08 -2.90 17.25
C VAL A 56 3.00 -2.74 18.30
N THR A 57 3.01 -1.67 19.08
CA THR A 57 1.95 -1.33 20.03
C THR A 57 1.26 -0.06 19.57
N THR A 58 0.00 -0.16 19.15
CA THR A 58 -0.81 0.98 18.71
C THR A 58 -1.27 1.82 19.90
N THR A 59 -1.78 3.03 19.62
CA THR A 59 -2.18 4.01 20.66
C THR A 59 -3.38 3.57 21.50
N ASP A 60 -4.17 2.60 21.03
CA ASP A 60 -5.22 1.92 21.80
C ASP A 60 -4.68 0.84 22.76
N GLY A 61 -3.37 0.58 22.74
CA GLY A 61 -2.68 -0.41 23.57
C GLY A 61 -2.63 -1.82 22.97
N THR A 62 -3.25 -2.06 21.82
CA THR A 62 -3.20 -3.36 21.12
C THR A 62 -1.77 -3.65 20.67
N GLN A 63 -1.32 -4.88 20.87
CA GLN A 63 0.03 -5.32 20.52
C GLN A 63 -0.02 -6.31 19.36
N TYR A 64 0.77 -6.05 18.34
CA TYR A 64 0.92 -6.87 17.15
C TYR A 64 2.35 -7.39 17.10
N PHE A 65 2.51 -8.69 16.88
CA PHE A 65 3.80 -9.35 16.72
C PHE A 65 3.95 -9.88 15.31
N PHE A 66 5.14 -9.72 14.75
CA PHE A 66 5.46 -10.18 13.40
C PHE A 66 6.65 -11.12 13.45
N GLY A 67 6.48 -12.31 12.86
CA GLY A 67 7.55 -13.30 12.74
C GLY A 67 7.98 -13.94 14.06
N ARG A 68 7.13 -13.94 15.09
CA ARG A 68 7.42 -14.61 16.38
C ARG A 68 7.49 -16.14 16.21
N ASN A 69 6.73 -16.68 15.26
CA ASN A 69 6.62 -18.06 14.80
C ASN A 69 6.07 -19.06 15.82
N LYS A 70 6.51 -19.01 17.08
CA LYS A 70 6.03 -19.85 18.18
C LYS A 70 5.22 -19.02 19.16
N LEU A 71 3.91 -19.29 19.21
CA LEU A 71 3.00 -18.55 20.06
C LEU A 71 2.94 -19.15 21.48
N PRO A 72 2.69 -18.33 22.52
CA PRO A 72 2.57 -18.84 23.88
C PRO A 72 1.49 -19.92 24.03
N GLY A 73 1.89 -21.12 24.47
CA GLY A 73 0.97 -22.24 24.70
C GLY A 73 0.66 -23.09 23.46
N GLU A 74 1.05 -22.65 22.27
CA GLU A 74 0.90 -23.40 21.03
C GLU A 74 2.09 -24.34 20.81
N THR A 75 1.82 -25.56 20.32
CA THR A 75 2.87 -26.51 19.93
C THR A 75 3.24 -26.41 18.45
N SER A 76 2.30 -25.92 17.63
CA SER A 76 2.52 -25.73 16.20
C SER A 76 3.10 -24.35 15.92
N GLU A 77 3.91 -24.27 14.87
CA GLU A 77 4.49 -23.01 14.40
C GLU A 77 3.54 -22.31 13.43
N THR A 78 3.48 -20.98 13.49
CA THR A 78 2.68 -20.16 12.58
C THR A 78 3.31 -20.02 11.20
N ASN A 79 4.60 -20.35 11.05
CA ASN A 79 5.38 -20.17 9.81
C ASN A 79 5.46 -18.71 9.35
N SER A 80 5.47 -17.77 10.29
CA SER A 80 5.35 -16.34 10.01
C SER A 80 6.64 -15.62 9.64
N ALA A 81 7.80 -16.18 9.99
CA ALA A 81 9.11 -15.66 9.58
C ALA A 81 9.61 -16.35 8.31
N TRP A 82 9.85 -15.57 7.26
CA TRP A 82 10.37 -16.05 5.97
C TRP A 82 11.82 -15.61 5.83
N THR A 83 12.72 -16.58 5.68
CA THR A 83 14.16 -16.39 5.79
C THR A 83 14.91 -16.61 4.50
N VAL A 84 16.05 -15.95 4.37
CA VAL A 84 16.97 -16.01 3.25
C VAL A 84 18.42 -15.88 3.73
N PRO A 85 19.39 -16.53 3.07
CA PRO A 85 20.80 -16.22 3.26
C PRO A 85 21.14 -14.76 2.92
N VAL A 86 21.85 -14.10 3.85
CA VAL A 86 22.40 -12.75 3.67
C VAL A 86 23.87 -12.79 4.07
N TYR A 87 24.72 -12.15 3.26
CA TYR A 87 26.16 -12.15 3.46
C TYR A 87 26.66 -10.78 3.96
N GLY A 88 27.48 -10.78 5.01
CA GLY A 88 28.27 -9.60 5.40
C GLY A 88 29.57 -9.54 4.59
N ASN A 89 29.63 -8.66 3.58
CA ASN A 89 30.78 -8.54 2.68
C ASN A 89 31.76 -7.41 3.06
N HIS A 90 31.44 -6.59 4.06
CA HIS A 90 32.38 -5.61 4.62
C HIS A 90 32.49 -5.69 6.14
N ALA A 91 33.64 -5.26 6.66
CA ALA A 91 33.89 -5.21 8.10
C ALA A 91 32.86 -4.32 8.81
N GLY A 92 32.26 -4.84 9.88
CA GLY A 92 31.22 -4.15 10.66
C GLY A 92 29.79 -4.50 10.26
N GLU A 93 29.60 -5.24 9.18
CA GLU A 93 28.30 -5.78 8.80
C GLU A 93 27.96 -7.05 9.62
N PRO A 94 26.67 -7.32 9.90
CA PRO A 94 26.25 -8.58 10.51
C PRO A 94 26.76 -9.79 9.73
N GLY A 95 27.21 -10.82 10.43
CA GLY A 95 27.73 -12.04 9.82
C GLY A 95 29.10 -11.93 9.15
N HIS A 96 29.74 -10.76 9.06
CA HIS A 96 31.01 -10.64 8.33
C HIS A 96 32.15 -11.50 8.94
N ALA A 97 32.70 -12.40 8.12
CA ALA A 97 33.87 -13.22 8.43
C ALA A 97 35.07 -12.88 7.53
N THR A 98 36.23 -13.47 7.81
CA THR A 98 37.45 -13.29 6.99
C THR A 98 37.28 -13.84 5.57
N THR A 99 36.51 -14.91 5.43
CA THR A 99 36.25 -15.67 4.20
C THR A 99 34.79 -15.47 3.82
N PHE A 100 34.52 -15.08 2.57
CA PHE A 100 33.16 -14.78 2.11
C PHE A 100 32.17 -15.94 2.33
N SER A 101 32.62 -17.19 2.17
CA SER A 101 31.80 -18.38 2.43
C SER A 101 31.30 -18.49 3.86
N ASP A 102 32.06 -17.94 4.81
CA ASP A 102 31.74 -17.99 6.23
C ASP A 102 30.96 -16.75 6.67
N SER A 103 30.74 -15.79 5.76
CA SER A 103 30.00 -14.55 6.03
C SER A 103 28.48 -14.69 5.93
N ARG A 104 27.95 -15.91 5.79
CA ARG A 104 26.53 -16.17 5.58
C ARG A 104 25.76 -16.28 6.89
N GLU A 105 24.74 -15.46 7.05
CA GLU A 105 23.72 -15.60 8.08
C GLU A 105 22.34 -15.84 7.46
N THR A 106 21.48 -16.59 8.16
CA THR A 106 20.08 -16.73 7.76
C THR A 106 19.29 -15.59 8.38
N GLN A 107 18.79 -14.67 7.56
CA GLN A 107 18.01 -13.52 8.05
C GLN A 107 16.57 -13.60 7.54
N ALA A 108 15.62 -13.16 8.36
CA ALA A 108 14.27 -12.94 7.92
C ALA A 108 14.21 -11.73 6.97
N TRP A 109 13.63 -11.93 5.78
CA TRP A 109 13.37 -10.84 4.83
C TRP A 109 11.91 -10.36 4.89
N ARG A 110 11.04 -11.18 5.49
CA ARG A 110 9.64 -10.83 5.75
C ARG A 110 9.15 -11.47 7.04
N TRP A 111 8.71 -10.62 7.96
CA TRP A 111 8.00 -10.99 9.18
C TRP A 111 6.51 -10.78 8.95
N ASN A 112 5.74 -11.85 8.84
CA ASN A 112 4.29 -11.75 8.74
C ASN A 112 3.67 -11.59 10.14
N LEU A 113 2.59 -10.81 10.24
CA LEU A 113 1.80 -10.70 11.47
C LEU A 113 1.37 -12.10 11.89
N ASP A 114 1.61 -12.50 13.13
CA ASP A 114 1.25 -13.84 13.60
C ASP A 114 0.52 -13.88 14.93
N TYR A 115 0.60 -12.79 15.70
CA TYR A 115 -0.10 -12.67 16.96
C TYR A 115 -0.52 -11.24 17.22
N ALA A 116 -1.80 -11.03 17.52
CA ALA A 116 -2.32 -9.80 18.04
C ALA A 116 -2.94 -10.06 19.43
N ILE A 117 -2.75 -9.14 20.36
CA ILE A 117 -3.35 -9.18 21.70
C ILE A 117 -3.84 -7.78 22.09
N ASP A 118 -5.11 -7.69 22.49
CA ASP A 118 -5.71 -6.44 22.94
C ASP A 118 -5.41 -6.16 24.43
N THR A 119 -5.89 -5.03 24.94
CA THR A 119 -5.69 -4.63 26.34
C THR A 119 -6.46 -5.47 27.37
N HIS A 120 -7.43 -6.27 26.92
CA HIS A 120 -8.18 -7.23 27.75
C HIS A 120 -7.59 -8.64 27.70
N GLY A 121 -6.53 -8.84 26.91
CA GLY A 121 -5.88 -10.11 26.70
C GLY A 121 -6.58 -11.01 25.69
N GLU A 122 -7.53 -10.53 24.90
CA GLU A 122 -8.09 -11.29 23.77
C GLU A 122 -7.06 -11.36 22.65
N THR A 123 -6.95 -12.52 22.00
CA THR A 123 -5.89 -12.79 21.03
C THR A 123 -6.43 -13.20 19.67
N THR A 124 -5.64 -12.91 18.64
CA THR A 124 -5.85 -13.38 17.27
C THR A 124 -4.52 -13.90 16.75
N SER A 125 -4.52 -15.06 16.09
CA SER A 125 -3.30 -15.63 15.51
C SER A 125 -3.44 -15.92 14.02
N PHE A 126 -2.33 -15.78 13.29
CA PHE A 126 -2.28 -15.91 11.83
C PHE A 126 -1.27 -16.98 11.45
N TRP A 127 -1.66 -17.89 10.57
CA TRP A 127 -0.90 -19.11 10.26
C TRP A 127 -0.67 -19.23 8.77
N TYR A 128 0.52 -19.65 8.36
CA TYR A 128 1.01 -19.56 7.00
C TYR A 128 1.49 -20.89 6.44
N ASN A 129 1.41 -21.01 5.11
CA ASN A 129 2.12 -22.01 4.33
C ASN A 129 3.36 -21.35 3.68
N LYS A 130 4.53 -21.97 3.82
CA LYS A 130 5.78 -21.51 3.19
C LYS A 130 5.95 -22.13 1.81
N GLU A 131 6.47 -21.35 0.87
CA GLU A 131 7.05 -21.84 -0.38
C GLU A 131 8.56 -21.71 -0.30
N VAL A 132 9.28 -22.82 -0.48
CA VAL A 132 10.74 -22.88 -0.40
C VAL A 132 11.37 -23.00 -1.79
N ASN A 133 12.59 -22.49 -1.92
CA ASN A 133 13.40 -22.63 -3.12
C ASN A 133 14.88 -22.74 -2.74
N GLN A 134 15.72 -23.11 -3.69
CA GLN A 134 17.17 -23.05 -3.55
C GLN A 134 17.79 -22.08 -4.55
N TYR A 135 19.03 -21.68 -4.30
CA TYR A 135 19.86 -20.98 -5.28
C TYR A 135 21.33 -21.39 -5.08
N ALA A 136 22.16 -21.19 -6.10
CA ALA A 136 23.60 -21.44 -6.07
C ALA A 136 24.33 -20.29 -5.35
N ALA A 137 24.77 -20.53 -4.13
CA ALA A 137 25.53 -19.57 -3.36
C ALA A 137 26.97 -19.45 -3.86
N GLU A 138 27.60 -18.30 -3.59
CA GLU A 138 29.03 -18.06 -3.79
C GLU A 138 29.47 -18.29 -5.25
N ALA A 139 28.59 -17.97 -6.19
CA ALA A 139 28.79 -18.19 -7.63
C ALA A 139 29.21 -19.65 -7.97
N THR A 140 28.74 -20.63 -7.18
CA THR A 140 29.11 -22.04 -7.33
C THR A 140 27.85 -22.88 -7.46
N GLU A 141 27.60 -23.45 -8.64
CA GLU A 141 26.34 -24.16 -8.95
C GLU A 141 26.02 -25.32 -7.99
N SER A 142 27.04 -26.00 -7.45
CA SER A 142 26.87 -27.12 -6.53
C SER A 142 26.67 -26.72 -5.06
N LYS A 143 26.78 -25.42 -4.73
CA LYS A 143 26.59 -24.89 -3.38
C LYS A 143 25.16 -24.38 -3.19
N ASN A 144 24.22 -25.31 -3.18
CA ASN A 144 22.81 -24.99 -3.06
C ASN A 144 22.46 -24.58 -1.62
N VAL A 145 21.76 -23.46 -1.47
CA VAL A 145 21.24 -23.01 -0.19
C VAL A 145 19.74 -22.81 -0.27
N SER A 146 19.01 -23.28 0.75
CA SER A 146 17.56 -23.16 0.83
C SER A 146 17.14 -21.84 1.45
N TYR A 147 16.00 -21.32 1.01
CA TYR A 147 15.34 -20.14 1.56
C TYR A 147 13.82 -20.23 1.38
N VAL A 148 13.10 -19.38 2.10
CA VAL A 148 11.66 -19.20 1.91
C VAL A 148 11.45 -18.13 0.84
N ARG A 149 11.05 -18.53 -0.37
CA ARG A 149 10.81 -17.61 -1.50
C ARG A 149 9.49 -16.85 -1.41
N GLY A 150 8.56 -17.33 -0.58
CA GLY A 150 7.22 -16.78 -0.45
C GLY A 150 6.32 -17.64 0.43
N GLY A 151 5.01 -17.41 0.35
CA GLY A 151 4.03 -18.16 1.10
C GLY A 151 2.64 -17.53 1.08
N THR A 152 1.69 -18.21 1.73
CA THR A 152 0.28 -17.81 1.76
C THR A 152 -0.26 -17.87 3.18
N LEU A 153 -1.18 -16.97 3.53
CA LEU A 153 -1.97 -17.09 4.75
C LEU A 153 -2.89 -18.30 4.59
N ALA A 154 -2.88 -19.19 5.57
CA ALA A 154 -3.66 -20.43 5.57
C ALA A 154 -4.91 -20.30 6.45
N ARG A 155 -4.77 -19.66 7.62
CA ARG A 155 -5.90 -19.38 8.51
C ARG A 155 -5.63 -18.24 9.47
N ILE A 156 -6.71 -17.68 10.01
CA ILE A 156 -6.72 -16.77 11.16
C ILE A 156 -7.60 -17.37 12.24
N ASP A 157 -7.06 -17.53 13.43
CA ASP A 157 -7.74 -18.08 14.60
C ASP A 157 -8.18 -16.95 15.54
N TYR A 158 -9.45 -16.98 15.96
CA TYR A 158 -10.11 -15.99 16.82
C TYR A 158 -10.77 -16.64 18.04
N GLY A 159 -11.09 -15.80 19.04
CA GLY A 159 -11.75 -16.23 20.28
C GLY A 159 -10.81 -16.94 21.26
N THR A 160 -9.52 -16.70 21.12
CA THR A 160 -8.45 -17.12 22.02
C THR A 160 -8.09 -15.96 22.95
N TRP A 161 -7.41 -16.23 24.07
CA TRP A 161 -7.00 -15.19 25.01
C TRP A 161 -5.73 -15.57 25.79
N GLU A 162 -5.00 -14.56 26.26
CA GLU A 162 -3.86 -14.65 27.15
C GLU A 162 -3.92 -13.52 28.18
N ARG A 163 -4.66 -13.74 29.27
CA ARG A 163 -4.79 -12.76 30.38
C ARG A 163 -3.74 -13.00 31.47
N SER A 164 -3.30 -14.24 31.63
CA SER A 164 -2.18 -14.61 32.50
C SER A 164 -1.54 -15.95 32.09
N THR A 165 -0.59 -16.44 32.89
CA THR A 165 -0.03 -17.79 32.70
C THR A 165 -1.03 -18.91 32.99
N THR A 166 -2.04 -18.66 33.84
CA THR A 166 -3.06 -19.63 34.23
C THR A 166 -4.43 -19.37 33.61
N ASP A 167 -4.69 -18.15 33.13
CA ASP A 167 -5.89 -17.76 32.39
C ASP A 167 -5.53 -17.45 30.93
N ARG A 168 -5.51 -18.51 30.12
CA ARG A 168 -5.24 -18.48 28.69
C ARG A 168 -6.01 -19.58 27.98
N SER A 169 -6.41 -19.32 26.74
CA SER A 169 -6.92 -20.33 25.82
C SER A 169 -6.36 -20.08 24.44
N TYR A 170 -5.86 -21.15 23.82
CA TYR A 170 -5.41 -21.19 22.44
C TYR A 170 -6.35 -22.06 21.58
N SER A 171 -7.46 -22.54 22.16
CA SER A 171 -8.51 -23.23 21.40
C SER A 171 -9.42 -22.20 20.74
N ALA A 172 -9.21 -21.98 19.44
CA ALA A 172 -9.99 -21.04 18.66
C ALA A 172 -11.49 -21.39 18.65
N LEU A 173 -12.34 -20.37 18.82
CA LEU A 173 -13.80 -20.51 18.74
C LEU A 173 -14.36 -20.08 17.39
N ALA A 174 -13.62 -19.23 16.68
CA ALA A 174 -13.91 -18.82 15.31
C ALA A 174 -12.63 -18.86 14.49
N GLN A 175 -12.76 -19.10 13.19
CA GLN A 175 -11.63 -19.17 12.29
C GLN A 175 -12.02 -18.65 10.90
N VAL A 176 -11.06 -18.03 10.22
CA VAL A 176 -11.11 -17.75 8.79
C VAL A 176 -10.07 -18.63 8.10
N VAL A 177 -10.48 -19.46 7.14
CA VAL A 177 -9.61 -20.34 6.34
C VAL A 177 -9.41 -19.73 4.96
N PHE A 178 -8.18 -19.84 4.46
CA PHE A 178 -7.77 -19.35 3.15
C PHE A 178 -7.30 -20.53 2.32
N ASP A 179 -8.16 -21.03 1.45
CA ASP A 179 -7.83 -22.08 0.51
C ASP A 179 -7.14 -21.48 -0.72
N THR A 180 -6.08 -22.13 -1.18
CA THR A 180 -5.30 -21.68 -2.33
C THR A 180 -5.29 -22.74 -3.42
N ASP A 181 -5.27 -22.28 -4.67
CA ASP A 181 -5.06 -23.11 -5.85
C ASP A 181 -3.77 -22.70 -6.56
N ASP A 182 -3.32 -23.54 -7.48
CA ASP A 182 -2.22 -23.21 -8.37
C ASP A 182 -2.61 -22.09 -9.37
N ARG A 183 -1.61 -21.32 -9.80
CA ARG A 183 -1.74 -20.28 -10.84
C ARG A 183 -1.78 -20.85 -12.26
N CYS A 184 -1.53 -22.14 -12.47
CA CYS A 184 -1.68 -22.79 -13.78
C CYS A 184 -3.08 -22.62 -14.37
N LYS A 185 -3.17 -22.65 -15.71
CA LYS A 185 -4.44 -22.75 -16.45
C LYS A 185 -4.99 -24.18 -16.48
N SER A 186 -4.10 -25.14 -16.68
CA SER A 186 -4.35 -26.58 -16.76
C SER A 186 -3.04 -27.32 -16.55
N ASP A 187 -3.10 -28.66 -16.40
CA ASP A 187 -1.94 -29.57 -16.41
C ASP A 187 -0.74 -29.04 -15.59
N CYS A 188 -1.01 -28.68 -14.34
CA CYS A 188 -0.12 -27.86 -13.50
C CYS A 188 1.27 -28.47 -13.21
N GLY A 189 1.48 -29.74 -13.56
CA GLY A 189 2.81 -30.37 -13.54
C GLY A 189 3.72 -29.99 -14.71
N GLU A 190 3.19 -29.41 -15.78
CA GLU A 190 3.95 -28.93 -16.93
C GLU A 190 4.41 -27.48 -16.69
N HIS A 191 5.68 -27.30 -16.38
CA HIS A 191 6.26 -26.03 -15.95
C HIS A 191 6.72 -25.16 -17.14
N ASP A 192 5.78 -24.79 -18.02
CA ASP A 192 6.04 -23.94 -19.19
C ASP A 192 5.12 -22.71 -19.26
N GLY A 193 5.44 -21.77 -20.16
CA GLY A 193 4.66 -20.54 -20.32
C GLY A 193 3.25 -20.72 -20.90
N THR A 194 2.92 -21.89 -21.46
CA THR A 194 1.57 -22.20 -21.96
C THR A 194 0.64 -22.50 -20.79
N HIS A 195 1.12 -23.32 -19.85
CA HIS A 195 0.37 -23.75 -18.66
C HIS A 195 0.46 -22.73 -17.51
N TRP A 196 1.60 -22.05 -17.37
CA TRP A 196 1.89 -21.08 -16.32
C TRP A 196 2.30 -19.72 -16.90
N PRO A 197 1.32 -18.86 -17.28
CA PRO A 197 1.61 -17.64 -18.03
C PRO A 197 2.44 -16.61 -17.27
N ASP A 198 2.38 -16.58 -15.93
CA ASP A 198 2.99 -15.53 -15.12
C ASP A 198 3.92 -16.04 -14.01
N THR A 199 4.23 -17.34 -14.02
CA THR A 199 5.07 -17.97 -12.99
C THR A 199 6.44 -18.34 -13.57
N PRO A 200 7.54 -17.80 -13.01
CA PRO A 200 8.88 -17.97 -13.56
C PRO A 200 9.51 -19.30 -13.11
N TRP A 201 9.05 -20.41 -13.69
CA TRP A 201 9.56 -21.75 -13.36
C TRP A 201 11.03 -21.97 -13.73
N ASP A 202 11.57 -21.17 -14.64
CA ASP A 202 13.00 -21.12 -14.96
C ASP A 202 13.86 -20.75 -13.74
N GLN A 203 13.28 -20.07 -12.74
CA GLN A 203 13.93 -19.68 -11.49
C GLN A 203 13.72 -20.68 -10.34
N GLU A 204 13.20 -21.89 -10.63
CA GLU A 204 13.03 -22.95 -9.65
C GLU A 204 14.32 -23.75 -9.49
N CYS A 205 14.81 -23.85 -8.25
CA CYS A 205 15.76 -24.88 -7.86
C CYS A 205 15.19 -25.72 -6.70
N LYS A 206 14.75 -26.93 -7.03
CA LYS A 206 14.10 -27.85 -6.07
C LYS A 206 15.03 -28.23 -4.93
N ALA A 207 14.46 -28.54 -3.77
CA ALA A 207 15.20 -29.02 -2.59
C ALA A 207 16.09 -30.26 -2.88
N THR A 208 15.69 -31.09 -3.85
CA THR A 208 16.43 -32.30 -4.26
C THR A 208 17.50 -32.04 -5.32
N ALA A 209 17.65 -30.80 -5.81
CA ALA A 209 18.62 -30.47 -6.84
C ALA A 209 20.05 -30.54 -6.29
N THR A 210 20.96 -31.09 -7.08
CA THR A 210 22.40 -31.15 -6.78
C THR A 210 23.17 -29.95 -7.38
N SER A 211 22.51 -29.18 -8.24
CA SER A 211 23.05 -27.98 -8.90
C SER A 211 21.92 -26.98 -9.11
N CYS A 212 22.17 -25.68 -8.89
CA CYS A 212 21.26 -24.59 -9.25
C CYS A 212 21.95 -23.63 -10.24
N GLU A 213 21.18 -22.99 -11.13
CA GLU A 213 21.69 -22.01 -12.10
C GLU A 213 21.44 -20.55 -11.68
N ASP A 214 20.51 -20.32 -10.76
CA ASP A 214 20.29 -19.01 -10.15
C ASP A 214 21.34 -18.71 -9.08
N PHE A 215 22.10 -17.62 -9.25
CA PHE A 215 23.16 -17.21 -8.30
C PHE A 215 22.67 -16.19 -7.25
N SER A 216 21.36 -16.01 -7.14
CA SER A 216 20.70 -15.18 -6.13
C SER A 216 19.30 -15.72 -5.82
N PRO A 217 18.78 -15.48 -4.61
CA PRO A 217 17.37 -15.74 -4.29
C PRO A 217 16.42 -15.06 -5.28
N THR A 218 15.34 -15.76 -5.62
CA THR A 218 14.25 -15.28 -6.47
C THR A 218 12.92 -15.42 -5.71
N PHE A 219 12.05 -14.42 -5.81
CA PHE A 219 10.84 -14.34 -4.98
C PHE A 219 9.60 -14.35 -5.86
N TRP A 220 8.83 -15.43 -5.77
CA TRP A 220 7.62 -15.67 -6.56
C TRP A 220 6.75 -16.73 -5.88
N SER A 221 5.48 -16.83 -6.31
CA SER A 221 4.52 -17.78 -5.76
C SER A 221 3.85 -18.57 -6.87
N THR A 222 3.60 -19.85 -6.60
CA THR A 222 2.80 -20.74 -7.44
C THR A 222 1.31 -20.67 -7.13
N LYS A 223 0.92 -19.93 -6.08
CA LYS A 223 -0.42 -19.96 -5.50
C LYS A 223 -1.22 -18.72 -5.82
N ARG A 224 -2.54 -18.90 -5.86
CA ARG A 224 -3.58 -17.86 -5.86
C ARG A 224 -4.63 -18.20 -4.80
N LEU A 225 -5.27 -17.19 -4.23
CA LEU A 225 -6.37 -17.39 -3.29
C LEU A 225 -7.59 -17.91 -4.04
N ALA A 226 -8.09 -19.09 -3.68
CA ALA A 226 -9.23 -19.74 -4.34
C ALA A 226 -10.52 -19.55 -3.55
N LYS A 227 -10.43 -19.59 -2.21
CA LYS A 227 -11.60 -19.46 -1.34
C LYS A 227 -11.23 -18.89 0.02
N VAL A 228 -12.11 -18.07 0.58
CA VAL A 228 -12.09 -17.69 1.99
C VAL A 228 -13.34 -18.27 2.64
N THR A 229 -13.18 -18.98 3.75
CA THR A 229 -14.30 -19.59 4.50
C THR A 229 -14.25 -19.15 5.95
N THR A 230 -15.33 -18.56 6.46
CA THR A 230 -15.50 -18.26 7.88
C THR A 230 -16.16 -19.46 8.56
N ARG A 231 -15.68 -19.83 9.75
CA ARG A 231 -16.20 -20.98 10.49
C ARG A 231 -16.18 -20.74 11.99
N PHE A 232 -17.10 -21.38 12.71
CA PHE A 232 -17.13 -21.38 14.18
C PHE A 232 -17.05 -22.80 14.73
N TRP A 233 -16.50 -22.94 15.93
CA TRP A 233 -16.40 -24.22 16.61
C TRP A 233 -17.73 -24.52 17.32
N ASP A 234 -18.51 -25.46 16.78
CA ASP A 234 -19.82 -25.81 17.34
C ASP A 234 -19.68 -26.93 18.37
N THR A 235 -19.73 -26.55 19.65
CA THR A 235 -19.70 -27.48 20.79
C THR A 235 -21.06 -28.10 21.10
N THR A 236 -22.14 -27.66 20.46
CA THR A 236 -23.50 -28.18 20.69
C THR A 236 -23.78 -29.46 19.90
N LYS A 237 -22.94 -29.79 18.90
CA LYS A 237 -22.98 -31.06 18.16
C LYS A 237 -22.62 -32.24 19.06
N ALA A 238 -23.15 -33.42 18.72
CA ALA A 238 -22.83 -34.67 19.41
C ALA A 238 -21.31 -34.95 19.45
N THR A 239 -20.60 -34.59 18.37
CA THR A 239 -19.15 -34.47 18.33
C THR A 239 -18.82 -33.03 17.94
N PRO A 240 -18.17 -32.24 18.81
CA PRO A 240 -17.78 -30.88 18.48
C PRO A 240 -16.98 -30.79 17.19
N ALA A 241 -17.34 -29.86 16.32
CA ALA A 241 -16.73 -29.71 15.01
C ALA A 241 -16.85 -28.28 14.49
N TRP A 242 -15.93 -27.91 13.59
CA TRP A 242 -16.05 -26.68 12.83
C TRP A 242 -17.32 -26.69 11.97
N GLN A 243 -17.98 -25.53 11.90
CA GLN A 243 -19.10 -25.28 11.03
C GLN A 243 -18.84 -24.03 10.19
N ASP A 244 -18.92 -24.18 8.88
CA ASP A 244 -18.81 -23.06 7.95
C ASP A 244 -20.03 -22.14 8.06
N VAL A 245 -19.79 -20.83 7.97
CA VAL A 245 -20.82 -19.78 8.08
C VAL A 245 -20.98 -19.07 6.76
N ASP A 246 -19.92 -18.43 6.28
CA ASP A 246 -19.85 -17.76 4.99
C ASP A 246 -18.65 -18.26 4.21
N SER A 247 -18.74 -18.21 2.88
CA SER A 247 -17.59 -18.34 2.02
C SER A 247 -17.60 -17.39 0.83
N TYR A 248 -16.40 -17.07 0.36
CA TYR A 248 -16.14 -16.25 -0.80
C TYR A 248 -15.24 -17.07 -1.74
N THR A 249 -15.76 -17.50 -2.88
CA THR A 249 -15.00 -18.24 -3.90
C THR A 249 -14.53 -17.29 -5.00
N LEU A 250 -13.25 -17.36 -5.34
CA LEU A 250 -12.59 -16.45 -6.28
C LEU A 250 -12.21 -17.18 -7.57
N ALA A 251 -12.66 -16.66 -8.72
CA ALA A 251 -12.24 -17.17 -10.03
C ALA A 251 -11.19 -16.24 -10.64
N HIS A 252 -10.21 -16.81 -11.34
CA HIS A 252 -9.16 -16.03 -12.01
C HIS A 252 -8.87 -16.56 -13.41
N SER A 253 -8.34 -15.67 -14.24
CA SER A 253 -7.87 -15.94 -15.60
C SER A 253 -6.56 -15.21 -15.90
N PHE A 254 -6.08 -15.34 -17.14
CA PHE A 254 -4.88 -14.69 -17.65
C PHE A 254 -5.19 -14.03 -19.00
N PRO A 255 -5.99 -12.94 -19.01
CA PRO A 255 -6.41 -12.29 -20.23
C PRO A 255 -5.20 -11.75 -20.99
N SER A 256 -5.21 -11.89 -22.32
CA SER A 256 -4.13 -11.37 -23.16
C SER A 256 -4.00 -9.86 -22.99
N PRO A 257 -2.77 -9.35 -22.80
CA PRO A 257 -2.52 -7.90 -22.74
C PRO A 257 -2.57 -7.22 -24.13
N GLY A 258 -2.65 -8.00 -25.22
CA GLY A 258 -2.87 -7.50 -26.57
C GLY A 258 -1.62 -6.93 -27.27
N ASP A 259 -0.44 -7.02 -26.67
CA ASP A 259 0.85 -6.60 -27.22
C ASP A 259 1.84 -7.76 -27.43
N GLY A 260 1.35 -9.00 -27.36
CA GLY A 260 2.16 -10.21 -27.52
C GLY A 260 2.88 -10.66 -26.25
N GLU A 261 2.79 -9.89 -25.16
CA GLU A 261 3.31 -10.32 -23.85
C GLU A 261 2.35 -11.28 -23.14
N ARG A 262 2.85 -11.87 -22.04
CA ARG A 262 2.09 -12.82 -21.22
C ARG A 262 0.99 -12.14 -20.42
N GLY A 263 -0.15 -12.82 -20.25
CA GLY A 263 -1.21 -12.35 -19.35
C GLY A 263 -0.81 -12.53 -17.89
N GLY A 264 -1.01 -11.51 -17.07
CA GLY A 264 -0.92 -11.62 -15.61
C GLY A 264 -2.21 -12.16 -14.99
N LEU A 265 -2.11 -12.73 -13.79
CA LEU A 265 -3.27 -13.21 -13.03
C LEU A 265 -4.31 -12.08 -12.85
N TRP A 266 -5.53 -12.34 -13.29
CA TRP A 266 -6.67 -11.43 -13.20
C TRP A 266 -7.78 -12.06 -12.37
N LEU A 267 -8.34 -11.32 -11.41
CA LEU A 267 -9.51 -11.75 -10.65
C LEU A 267 -10.77 -11.54 -11.50
N ASP A 268 -11.39 -12.62 -11.98
CA ASP A 268 -12.60 -12.55 -12.80
C ASP A 268 -13.85 -12.34 -11.97
N SER A 269 -13.95 -13.00 -10.80
CA SER A 269 -15.15 -12.92 -9.97
C SER A 269 -14.96 -13.33 -8.52
N ILE A 270 -15.90 -12.88 -7.68
CA ILE A 270 -16.10 -13.32 -6.30
C ILE A 270 -17.54 -13.80 -6.15
N VAL A 271 -17.74 -15.00 -5.62
CA VAL A 271 -19.06 -15.58 -5.29
C VAL A 271 -19.18 -15.71 -3.79
N HIS A 272 -20.14 -15.02 -3.18
CA HIS A 272 -20.49 -15.18 -1.77
C HIS A 272 -21.52 -16.30 -1.59
N ALA A 273 -21.34 -17.14 -0.57
CA ALA A 273 -22.31 -18.13 -0.15
C ALA A 273 -22.44 -18.19 1.38
N GLY A 274 -23.67 -18.35 1.88
CA GLY A 274 -23.94 -18.66 3.29
C GLY A 274 -24.20 -20.17 3.47
N HIS A 275 -23.81 -20.73 4.61
CA HIS A 275 -23.80 -22.20 4.87
C HIS A 275 -24.66 -22.66 6.05
N VAL A 276 -25.23 -21.74 6.83
CA VAL A 276 -26.05 -22.09 8.01
C VAL A 276 -27.45 -22.52 7.59
N GLY A 277 -27.86 -23.73 7.97
CA GLY A 277 -29.18 -24.28 7.61
C GLY A 277 -29.30 -24.76 6.15
N GLY A 278 -28.18 -24.80 5.42
CA GLY A 278 -28.10 -25.10 4.00
C GLY A 278 -27.14 -24.15 3.30
N THR A 279 -26.75 -24.47 2.07
CA THR A 279 -25.89 -23.57 1.26
C THR A 279 -26.74 -22.74 0.31
N VAL A 280 -26.58 -21.42 0.37
CA VAL A 280 -27.19 -20.46 -0.57
C VAL A 280 -26.08 -19.59 -1.15
N SER A 281 -26.00 -19.52 -2.48
CA SER A 281 -24.98 -18.73 -3.20
C SER A 281 -25.61 -17.53 -3.88
N PHE A 282 -24.93 -16.38 -3.81
CA PHE A 282 -25.28 -15.17 -4.52
C PHE A 282 -24.76 -15.22 -5.97
N PRO A 283 -25.35 -14.44 -6.89
CA PRO A 283 -24.71 -14.16 -8.18
C PRO A 283 -23.28 -13.63 -8.00
N PRO A 284 -22.37 -13.90 -8.94
CA PRO A 284 -20.99 -13.43 -8.82
C PRO A 284 -20.91 -11.91 -8.94
N VAL A 285 -20.02 -11.29 -8.14
CA VAL A 285 -19.41 -10.01 -8.50
C VAL A 285 -18.37 -10.29 -9.57
N THR A 286 -18.45 -9.67 -10.74
CA THR A 286 -17.50 -9.91 -11.84
C THR A 286 -16.70 -8.68 -12.21
N PHE A 287 -15.46 -8.86 -12.63
CA PHE A 287 -14.52 -7.80 -12.98
C PHE A 287 -14.03 -7.96 -14.41
N LEU A 288 -14.20 -6.91 -15.22
CA LEU A 288 -13.68 -6.88 -16.58
C LEU A 288 -12.38 -6.07 -16.66
N ALA A 289 -11.47 -6.56 -17.48
CA ALA A 289 -10.19 -5.95 -17.76
C ALA A 289 -10.25 -5.02 -18.99
N ASP A 290 -9.40 -3.99 -19.00
CA ASP A 290 -9.04 -3.16 -20.16
C ASP A 290 -7.51 -3.03 -20.21
N PRO A 291 -6.82 -3.66 -21.17
CA PRO A 291 -5.37 -3.61 -21.25
C PRO A 291 -4.90 -2.23 -21.69
N LYS A 292 -3.98 -1.62 -20.92
CA LYS A 292 -3.37 -0.32 -21.24
C LYS A 292 -1.86 -0.40 -21.29
N ARG A 293 -1.27 0.32 -22.26
CA ARG A 293 0.18 0.49 -22.44
C ARG A 293 0.78 1.15 -21.23
N ASN A 294 1.66 0.45 -20.51
CA ASN A 294 2.38 1.04 -19.38
C ASN A 294 3.63 1.76 -19.83
N ARG A 295 4.31 1.29 -20.86
CA ARG A 295 5.57 1.84 -21.35
C ARG A 295 5.36 2.68 -22.61
N VAL A 296 6.07 3.80 -22.71
CA VAL A 296 6.15 4.62 -23.91
C VAL A 296 6.92 3.82 -24.96
N GLU A 297 6.20 3.43 -26.01
CA GLU A 297 6.75 2.68 -27.14
C GLU A 297 7.84 3.49 -27.86
N THR A 298 8.97 2.84 -28.12
CA THR A 298 10.09 3.31 -28.94
C THR A 298 10.43 2.27 -30.00
N GLY A 299 11.34 2.59 -30.92
CA GLY A 299 11.85 1.61 -31.89
C GLY A 299 12.60 0.40 -31.29
N THR A 300 12.85 0.39 -29.97
CA THR A 300 13.70 -0.61 -29.29
C THR A 300 13.00 -1.30 -28.11
N ASN A 301 11.69 -1.12 -27.94
CA ASN A 301 10.98 -1.68 -26.78
C ASN A 301 9.54 -2.14 -27.07
N THR A 302 8.92 -2.74 -26.06
CA THR A 302 7.50 -3.12 -26.03
C THR A 302 6.69 -2.18 -25.14
N THR A 303 5.36 -2.28 -25.20
CA THR A 303 4.43 -1.43 -24.45
C THR A 303 4.15 -1.90 -23.03
N ASN A 304 4.53 -3.13 -22.68
CA ASN A 304 4.27 -3.78 -21.39
C ASN A 304 2.82 -3.55 -20.92
N ASN A 305 1.86 -3.84 -21.78
CA ASN A 305 0.45 -3.64 -21.49
C ASN A 305 0.06 -4.38 -20.22
N TRP A 306 -0.76 -3.75 -19.38
CA TRP A 306 -1.32 -4.42 -18.21
C TRP A 306 -2.79 -4.09 -18.05
N GLN A 307 -3.51 -5.05 -17.46
CA GLN A 307 -4.94 -4.93 -17.26
C GLN A 307 -5.26 -3.80 -16.29
N ARG A 308 -6.31 -3.03 -16.60
CA ARG A 308 -6.97 -2.07 -15.71
C ARG A 308 -8.41 -2.49 -15.50
N LEU A 309 -8.96 -2.17 -14.34
CA LEU A 309 -10.36 -2.49 -14.03
C LEU A 309 -11.28 -1.60 -14.86
N SER A 310 -12.07 -2.18 -15.76
CA SER A 310 -12.95 -1.44 -16.66
C SER A 310 -14.41 -1.48 -16.23
N ASN A 311 -14.89 -2.65 -15.79
CA ASN A 311 -16.26 -2.81 -15.31
C ASN A 311 -16.29 -3.72 -14.08
N ILE A 312 -17.22 -3.43 -13.19
CA ILE A 312 -17.64 -4.29 -12.08
C ILE A 312 -19.13 -4.55 -12.27
N TYR A 313 -19.53 -5.81 -12.31
CA TYR A 313 -20.93 -6.19 -12.16
C TYR A 313 -21.13 -6.69 -10.73
N THR A 314 -22.05 -6.08 -9.99
CA THR A 314 -22.34 -6.43 -8.58
C THR A 314 -23.28 -7.64 -8.51
N GLU A 315 -23.33 -8.29 -7.35
CA GLU A 315 -24.25 -9.41 -7.08
C GLU A 315 -25.73 -9.01 -7.18
N THR A 316 -26.02 -7.71 -7.04
CA THR A 316 -27.36 -7.11 -7.20
C THR A 316 -27.70 -6.72 -8.64
N GLY A 317 -26.77 -6.89 -9.58
CA GLY A 317 -26.98 -6.59 -11.00
C GLY A 317 -26.64 -5.16 -11.42
N ALA A 318 -25.99 -4.35 -10.59
CA ALA A 318 -25.50 -3.04 -11.02
C ALA A 318 -24.19 -3.19 -11.82
N ARG A 319 -24.00 -2.36 -12.85
CA ARG A 319 -22.73 -2.23 -13.58
C ARG A 319 -22.07 -0.90 -13.22
N ILE A 320 -20.85 -0.98 -12.69
CA ILE A 320 -19.96 0.15 -12.42
C ILE A 320 -18.88 0.14 -13.50
N GLN A 321 -18.86 1.17 -14.36
CA GLN A 321 -17.88 1.32 -15.42
C GLN A 321 -16.87 2.40 -15.06
N ILE A 322 -15.58 2.14 -15.30
CA ILE A 322 -14.47 3.06 -15.02
C ILE A 322 -13.86 3.48 -16.35
N THR A 323 -13.82 4.79 -16.59
CA THR A 323 -13.16 5.40 -17.74
C THR A 323 -11.89 6.09 -17.28
N TYR A 324 -10.76 5.70 -17.86
CA TYR A 324 -9.47 6.33 -17.63
C TYR A 324 -9.14 7.31 -18.76
N SER A 325 -8.20 8.23 -18.46
CA SER A 325 -7.58 9.09 -19.45
C SER A 325 -6.95 8.33 -20.61
N GLN A 326 -6.78 9.01 -21.73
CA GLN A 326 -5.95 8.49 -22.82
C GLN A 326 -4.47 8.57 -22.47
N ARG A 327 -3.65 7.88 -23.26
CA ARG A 327 -2.19 8.00 -23.21
C ARG A 327 -1.78 9.44 -23.51
N ASP A 328 -0.85 9.96 -22.70
CA ASP A 328 -0.36 11.33 -22.85
C ASP A 328 0.90 11.46 -23.73
N CYS A 329 1.88 10.58 -23.56
CA CYS A 329 3.20 10.75 -24.18
C CYS A 329 3.46 9.80 -25.37
N THR A 330 4.41 10.18 -26.23
CA THR A 330 5.01 9.32 -27.25
C THR A 330 6.53 9.44 -27.20
N GLU A 331 7.27 8.63 -27.97
CA GLU A 331 8.73 8.76 -28.04
C GLU A 331 9.17 10.18 -28.47
N SER A 332 8.46 10.79 -29.43
CA SER A 332 8.74 12.14 -29.93
C SER A 332 8.11 13.26 -29.11
N ASP A 333 7.09 12.95 -28.29
CA ASP A 333 6.40 13.91 -27.40
C ASP A 333 6.36 13.39 -25.97
N LYS A 334 7.52 13.49 -25.31
CA LYS A 334 7.71 13.26 -23.87
C LYS A 334 8.46 14.46 -23.28
N PRO A 335 8.40 14.68 -21.96
CA PRO A 335 9.14 15.79 -21.34
C PRO A 335 10.62 15.78 -21.72
N SER A 336 11.15 16.95 -22.08
CA SER A 336 12.56 17.13 -22.45
C SER A 336 13.51 16.98 -21.25
N SER A 337 12.99 17.14 -20.03
CA SER A 337 13.73 16.97 -18.78
C SER A 337 12.80 16.40 -17.69
N PRO A 338 13.25 15.42 -16.90
CA PRO A 338 12.48 14.87 -15.78
C PRO A 338 12.05 15.89 -14.73
N GLU A 339 12.93 16.83 -14.38
CA GLU A 339 12.70 17.83 -13.30
C GLU A 339 11.61 18.87 -13.63
N ASN A 340 11.22 19.00 -14.90
CA ASN A 340 10.15 19.90 -15.35
C ASN A 340 8.93 19.14 -15.89
N ASN A 341 8.80 17.88 -15.49
CA ASN A 341 7.75 17.01 -15.99
C ASN A 341 6.35 17.47 -15.55
N THR A 342 5.54 17.84 -16.52
CA THR A 342 4.14 18.28 -16.36
C THR A 342 3.17 17.35 -17.09
N ARG A 343 3.61 16.15 -17.46
CA ARG A 343 2.87 15.17 -18.26
C ARG A 343 2.53 13.93 -17.43
N LEU A 344 1.58 13.14 -17.90
CA LEU A 344 1.18 11.83 -17.36
C LEU A 344 2.07 10.71 -17.90
N CYS A 345 3.37 10.96 -17.96
CA CYS A 345 4.38 9.92 -18.12
C CYS A 345 5.59 10.27 -17.27
N TYR A 346 6.40 9.28 -16.88
CA TYR A 346 7.54 9.46 -15.99
C TYR A 346 8.72 8.59 -16.40
N PRO A 347 9.97 9.04 -16.15
CA PRO A 347 11.15 8.27 -16.44
C PRO A 347 11.40 7.20 -15.38
N VAL A 348 11.94 6.06 -15.78
CA VAL A 348 12.50 5.01 -14.91
C VAL A 348 13.90 4.70 -15.43
N ILE A 349 14.89 4.66 -14.54
CA ILE A 349 16.28 4.35 -14.89
C ILE A 349 16.59 2.93 -14.42
N THR A 350 17.00 2.07 -15.35
CA THR A 350 17.14 0.62 -15.15
C THR A 350 18.37 0.08 -15.89
N PRO A 351 18.97 -1.06 -15.50
CA PRO A 351 19.91 -1.75 -16.38
C PRO A 351 19.28 -2.02 -17.75
N ASP A 352 20.09 -2.01 -18.81
CA ASP A 352 19.64 -2.49 -20.12
C ASP A 352 19.43 -4.02 -20.04
N PRO A 353 18.23 -4.54 -20.33
CA PRO A 353 18.01 -5.99 -20.31
C PRO A 353 18.84 -6.76 -21.35
N TYR A 354 19.34 -6.10 -22.39
CA TYR A 354 20.18 -6.71 -23.43
C TYR A 354 21.69 -6.51 -23.18
N ASP A 355 22.06 -5.60 -22.29
CA ASP A 355 23.42 -5.38 -21.82
C ASP A 355 23.42 -5.03 -20.31
N PRO A 356 23.17 -6.02 -19.42
CA PRO A 356 23.02 -5.77 -17.99
C PRO A 356 24.26 -5.16 -17.31
N ASP A 357 25.44 -5.35 -17.91
CA ASP A 357 26.73 -4.81 -17.47
C ASP A 357 27.06 -3.44 -18.13
N GLY A 358 26.25 -3.03 -19.10
CA GLY A 358 26.35 -1.76 -19.81
C GLY A 358 25.84 -0.54 -19.02
N PRO A 359 25.73 0.62 -19.68
CA PRO A 359 25.15 1.80 -19.05
C PRO A 359 23.65 1.60 -18.79
N ASP A 360 23.18 2.10 -17.64
CA ASP A 360 21.74 2.15 -17.35
C ASP A 360 21.00 2.96 -18.43
N ILE A 361 19.81 2.50 -18.80
CA ILE A 361 18.92 3.15 -19.76
C ILE A 361 17.80 3.91 -19.06
N THR A 362 17.25 4.93 -19.73
CA THR A 362 16.06 5.65 -19.26
C THR A 362 14.87 5.30 -20.12
N GLU A 363 13.86 4.70 -19.50
CA GLU A 363 12.59 4.35 -20.12
C GLU A 363 11.50 5.28 -19.61
N TRP A 364 10.44 5.48 -20.39
CA TRP A 364 9.31 6.30 -19.96
C TRP A 364 8.05 5.46 -19.83
N TRP A 365 7.28 5.73 -18.80
CA TRP A 365 6.09 4.96 -18.41
C TRP A 365 4.88 5.88 -18.29
N HIS A 366 3.70 5.40 -18.67
CA HIS A 366 2.44 6.12 -18.63
C HIS A 366 1.78 6.07 -17.25
N LYS A 367 1.22 7.20 -16.83
CA LYS A 367 0.27 7.30 -15.73
C LYS A 367 -1.13 7.49 -16.31
N TYR A 368 -2.08 6.67 -15.89
CA TYR A 368 -3.49 6.86 -16.23
C TYR A 368 -4.23 7.37 -15.00
N VAL A 369 -5.14 8.32 -15.21
CA VAL A 369 -6.04 8.84 -14.18
C VAL A 369 -7.49 8.48 -14.52
N VAL A 370 -8.36 8.38 -13.52
CA VAL A 370 -9.78 8.09 -13.74
C VAL A 370 -10.49 9.38 -14.12
N GLU A 371 -11.19 9.43 -15.25
CA GLU A 371 -11.94 10.61 -15.69
C GLU A 371 -13.43 10.49 -15.38
N GLN A 372 -13.96 9.26 -15.36
CA GLN A 372 -15.37 9.03 -15.10
C GLN A 372 -15.61 7.67 -14.45
N VAL A 373 -16.57 7.60 -13.53
CA VAL A 373 -17.22 6.37 -13.07
C VAL A 373 -18.71 6.46 -13.37
N SER A 374 -19.26 5.45 -14.03
CA SER A 374 -20.68 5.37 -14.38
C SER A 374 -21.32 4.18 -13.68
N GLU A 375 -22.37 4.43 -12.90
CA GLU A 375 -23.17 3.40 -12.24
C GLU A 375 -24.50 3.25 -12.99
N THR A 376 -24.79 2.04 -13.45
CA THR A 376 -25.99 1.72 -14.25
C THR A 376 -26.66 0.46 -13.72
N ASP A 377 -28.00 0.42 -13.71
CA ASP A 377 -28.73 -0.82 -13.51
C ASP A 377 -28.67 -1.68 -14.79
N VAL A 378 -28.49 -3.00 -14.67
CA VAL A 378 -28.49 -3.90 -15.83
C VAL A 378 -29.92 -4.06 -16.34
N GLN A 379 -30.10 -3.84 -17.64
CA GLN A 379 -31.42 -3.89 -18.26
C GLN A 379 -32.01 -5.32 -18.21
N LEU A 380 -33.07 -5.50 -17.43
CA LEU A 380 -33.92 -6.70 -17.50
C LEU A 380 -34.95 -6.54 -18.62
N THR A 381 -35.29 -7.64 -19.31
CA THR A 381 -36.21 -7.66 -20.47
C THR A 381 -37.56 -6.97 -20.21
N ASN A 382 -38.02 -6.90 -18.95
CA ASN A 382 -39.26 -6.26 -18.53
C ASN A 382 -39.07 -5.17 -17.47
N GLY A 383 -37.86 -4.61 -17.31
CA GLY A 383 -37.54 -3.58 -16.32
C GLY A 383 -37.47 -2.17 -16.92
N GLN A 384 -37.80 -1.15 -16.11
CA GLN A 384 -37.42 0.24 -16.42
C GLN A 384 -36.07 0.52 -15.78
N GLN A 385 -35.08 0.89 -16.59
CA GLN A 385 -33.75 1.23 -16.10
C GLN A 385 -33.81 2.53 -15.30
N GLY A 386 -33.24 2.54 -14.09
CA GLY A 386 -32.96 3.79 -13.39
C GLY A 386 -31.99 4.67 -14.19
N PRO A 387 -32.01 6.00 -14.01
CA PRO A 387 -31.05 6.87 -14.69
C PRO A 387 -29.62 6.52 -14.29
N THR A 388 -28.70 6.56 -15.26
CA THR A 388 -27.26 6.40 -15.02
C THR A 388 -26.76 7.45 -14.04
N LYS A 389 -26.04 7.04 -13.00
CA LYS A 389 -25.31 7.96 -12.13
C LYS A 389 -23.88 8.08 -12.63
N ASN A 390 -23.53 9.26 -13.14
CA ASN A 390 -22.19 9.57 -13.58
C ASN A 390 -21.44 10.37 -12.51
N THR A 391 -20.20 9.98 -12.23
CA THR A 391 -19.24 10.75 -11.45
C THR A 391 -18.08 11.12 -12.36
N TYR A 392 -17.81 12.41 -12.55
CA TYR A 392 -16.71 12.92 -13.37
C TYR A 392 -15.61 13.49 -12.50
N TYR A 393 -14.36 13.26 -12.90
CA TYR A 393 -13.17 13.81 -12.27
C TYR A 393 -12.45 14.73 -13.24
N SER A 394 -12.25 15.98 -12.84
CA SER A 394 -11.45 16.95 -13.58
C SER A 394 -10.24 17.35 -12.75
N TYR A 395 -9.06 17.23 -13.34
CA TYR A 395 -7.80 17.46 -12.66
C TYR A 395 -7.28 18.88 -12.94
N GLY A 396 -7.12 19.69 -11.88
CA GLY A 396 -6.72 21.08 -11.98
C GLY A 396 -5.20 21.26 -11.91
N GLY A 397 -4.66 22.06 -12.83
CA GLY A 397 -3.22 22.30 -12.98
C GLY A 397 -2.51 21.17 -13.72
N THR A 398 -1.18 21.08 -13.55
CA THR A 398 -0.36 19.99 -14.10
C THR A 398 -0.07 18.94 -13.03
N PRO A 399 0.12 17.66 -13.42
CA PRO A 399 0.64 16.66 -12.50
C PRO A 399 2.02 17.08 -11.99
N ALA A 400 2.38 16.61 -10.80
CA ALA A 400 3.71 16.78 -10.23
C ALA A 400 4.40 15.44 -10.03
N TRP A 401 5.72 15.44 -10.20
CA TRP A 401 6.60 14.30 -9.99
C TRP A 401 7.72 14.75 -9.07
N HIS A 402 7.90 14.07 -7.94
CA HIS A 402 8.92 14.35 -6.94
C HIS A 402 10.14 13.47 -7.21
N TYR A 403 11.34 13.95 -6.87
CA TYR A 403 12.56 13.16 -6.96
C TYR A 403 12.50 11.98 -6.00
N ALA A 404 12.89 10.79 -6.43
CA ALA A 404 12.93 9.63 -5.54
C ALA A 404 13.79 9.90 -4.29
N ASP A 405 13.33 9.42 -3.13
CA ASP A 405 14.17 9.35 -1.93
C ASP A 405 15.22 8.25 -2.07
N ASP A 406 16.27 8.29 -1.24
CA ASP A 406 17.21 7.17 -1.15
C ASP A 406 16.71 6.22 -0.06
N ASP A 407 16.24 5.05 -0.48
CA ASP A 407 15.74 3.99 0.39
C ASP A 407 16.85 3.04 0.87
N GLY A 408 18.07 3.19 0.34
CA GLY A 408 19.19 2.28 0.59
C GLY A 408 19.13 0.99 -0.22
N LEU A 409 18.10 0.77 -1.02
CA LEU A 409 17.91 -0.41 -1.88
C LEU A 409 18.26 -0.08 -3.33
N SER A 410 17.77 1.05 -3.83
CA SER A 410 18.05 1.53 -5.18
C SER A 410 19.48 2.09 -5.28
N LYS A 411 20.08 2.01 -6.48
CA LYS A 411 21.34 2.72 -6.75
C LYS A 411 21.04 4.21 -6.88
N GLN A 412 21.90 5.06 -6.32
CA GLN A 412 21.75 6.51 -6.40
C GLN A 412 21.64 7.02 -7.86
N SER A 413 22.39 6.41 -8.78
CA SER A 413 22.37 6.74 -10.21
C SER A 413 21.03 6.47 -10.90
N ARG A 414 20.17 5.63 -10.30
CA ARG A 414 18.87 5.23 -10.85
C ARG A 414 17.71 6.08 -10.35
N LYS A 415 17.98 7.01 -9.43
CA LYS A 415 16.98 7.90 -8.88
C LYS A 415 16.61 9.01 -9.87
N THR A 416 15.32 9.26 -10.03
CA THR A 416 14.79 10.30 -10.93
C THR A 416 13.47 10.86 -10.39
N TRP A 417 12.83 11.76 -11.13
CA TRP A 417 11.50 12.31 -10.79
C TRP A 417 10.40 11.34 -11.24
N ASP A 418 10.21 10.27 -10.45
CA ASP A 418 9.28 9.17 -10.72
C ASP A 418 8.19 8.98 -9.63
N GLN A 419 8.26 9.76 -8.54
CA GLN A 419 7.24 9.73 -7.50
C GLN A 419 6.06 10.64 -7.88
N PHE A 420 4.95 10.06 -8.33
CA PHE A 420 3.75 10.82 -8.68
C PHE A 420 3.14 11.52 -7.46
N ARG A 421 3.12 12.85 -7.46
CA ARG A 421 2.52 13.69 -6.40
C ARG A 421 1.16 14.26 -6.78
N GLY A 422 0.52 13.71 -7.81
CA GLY A 422 -0.85 14.06 -8.18
C GLY A 422 -1.01 15.46 -8.79
N TYR A 423 -2.26 15.91 -8.83
CA TYR A 423 -2.65 17.24 -9.30
C TYR A 423 -2.90 18.16 -8.13
N ALA A 424 -2.76 19.47 -8.35
CA ALA A 424 -2.98 20.47 -7.30
C ALA A 424 -4.45 20.45 -6.81
N SER A 425 -5.39 20.12 -7.69
CA SER A 425 -6.79 19.95 -7.30
C SER A 425 -7.50 18.89 -8.13
N VAL A 426 -8.58 18.34 -7.58
CA VAL A 426 -9.52 17.45 -8.26
C VAL A 426 -10.93 17.98 -8.05
N SER A 427 -11.66 18.18 -9.14
CA SER A 427 -13.08 18.50 -9.13
C SER A 427 -13.89 17.24 -9.40
N THR A 428 -14.75 16.87 -8.47
CA THR A 428 -15.66 15.73 -8.56
C THR A 428 -17.08 16.24 -8.81
N GLN A 429 -17.61 15.95 -9.98
CA GLN A 429 -19.00 16.22 -10.34
C GLN A 429 -19.81 14.93 -10.26
N VAL A 430 -20.96 14.94 -9.58
CA VAL A 430 -21.90 13.82 -9.59
C VAL A 430 -23.19 14.28 -10.27
N GLY A 431 -23.67 13.51 -11.24
CA GLY A 431 -24.85 13.81 -12.06
C GLY A 431 -24.54 14.66 -13.30
N ASP A 432 -25.51 14.68 -14.22
CA ASP A 432 -25.44 15.39 -15.51
C ASP A 432 -26.29 16.68 -15.50
N ALA A 433 -27.62 16.52 -15.54
CA ALA A 433 -28.57 17.64 -15.56
C ALA A 433 -28.70 18.29 -14.17
N GLU A 434 -29.08 17.49 -13.17
CA GLU A 434 -28.97 17.84 -11.77
C GLU A 434 -27.61 17.36 -11.27
N LYS A 435 -26.77 18.28 -10.81
CA LYS A 435 -25.39 17.95 -10.46
C LYS A 435 -24.93 18.60 -9.17
N THR A 436 -24.10 17.88 -8.43
CA THR A 436 -23.29 18.40 -7.33
C THR A 436 -21.85 18.49 -7.78
N LEU A 437 -21.11 19.50 -7.31
CA LEU A 437 -19.71 19.68 -7.65
C LEU A 437 -18.92 19.99 -6.39
N THR A 438 -17.82 19.27 -6.20
CA THR A 438 -16.85 19.53 -5.12
C THR A 438 -15.47 19.65 -5.73
N THR A 439 -14.75 20.73 -5.44
CA THR A 439 -13.34 20.87 -5.79
C THR A 439 -12.50 20.75 -4.55
N THR A 440 -11.54 19.83 -4.56
CA THR A 440 -10.59 19.60 -3.46
C THR A 440 -9.19 19.92 -3.94
N THR A 441 -8.53 20.87 -3.28
CA THR A 441 -7.12 21.23 -3.44
C THR A 441 -6.28 20.45 -2.44
N TYR A 442 -5.21 19.84 -2.90
CA TYR A 442 -4.33 18.99 -2.11
C TYR A 442 -2.94 19.61 -1.93
N MET A 443 -2.36 19.32 -0.77
CA MET A 443 -0.93 19.39 -0.53
C MET A 443 -0.27 18.23 -1.29
N ARG A 444 0.81 18.48 -2.02
CA ARG A 444 1.50 17.50 -2.88
C ARG A 444 2.87 17.12 -2.36
N GLY A 445 3.44 17.90 -1.45
CA GLY A 445 4.76 17.64 -0.89
C GLY A 445 5.90 18.12 -1.79
N MET A 446 5.71 19.18 -2.57
CA MET A 446 6.72 19.66 -3.55
C MET A 446 7.68 20.72 -3.01
N HIS A 447 7.58 21.15 -1.74
CA HIS A 447 8.54 22.05 -1.11
C HIS A 447 9.76 21.28 -0.63
N GLY A 448 10.96 21.77 -0.98
CA GLY A 448 12.21 21.10 -0.62
C GLY A 448 12.63 20.01 -1.60
N ASP A 449 11.77 19.66 -2.57
CA ASP A 449 12.10 18.72 -3.65
C ASP A 449 13.33 19.17 -4.45
N ARG A 450 14.02 18.20 -5.05
CA ARG A 450 15.21 18.45 -5.85
C ARG A 450 14.84 19.27 -7.07
N LYS A 451 15.50 20.41 -7.24
CA LYS A 451 15.23 21.35 -8.35
C LYS A 451 15.85 20.91 -9.68
N ALA A 452 17.02 20.27 -9.65
CA ALA A 452 17.75 19.87 -10.85
C ALA A 452 18.67 18.68 -10.57
N LYS A 453 19.14 18.01 -11.63
CA LYS A 453 20.13 16.92 -11.49
C LYS A 453 21.40 17.36 -10.76
N ALA A 454 21.84 18.61 -10.96
CA ALA A 454 22.98 19.19 -10.25
C ALA A 454 22.72 19.52 -8.77
N GLY A 455 21.48 19.43 -8.28
CA GLY A 455 21.08 19.72 -6.91
C GLY A 455 20.20 20.97 -6.78
N GLY A 456 20.13 21.51 -5.56
CA GLY A 456 19.24 22.61 -5.18
C GLY A 456 17.83 22.15 -4.83
N THR A 457 17.06 23.02 -4.17
CA THR A 457 15.72 22.71 -3.68
C THR A 457 14.66 23.68 -4.24
N THR A 458 13.43 23.20 -4.34
CA THR A 458 12.26 23.98 -4.74
C THR A 458 11.65 24.72 -3.55
N THR A 459 11.00 25.86 -3.82
CA THR A 459 10.16 26.56 -2.84
C THR A 459 8.74 26.62 -3.35
N VAL A 460 7.82 25.91 -2.68
CA VAL A 460 6.43 25.76 -3.11
C VAL A 460 5.52 26.07 -1.94
N THR A 461 4.51 26.90 -2.18
CA THR A 461 3.45 27.20 -1.21
C THR A 461 2.10 26.89 -1.84
N VAL A 462 1.12 26.50 -1.01
CA VAL A 462 -0.24 26.19 -1.46
C VAL A 462 -1.21 27.22 -0.86
N PRO A 463 -1.67 28.19 -1.67
CA PRO A 463 -2.63 29.19 -1.20
C PRO A 463 -4.00 28.54 -0.93
N ALA A 464 -4.84 29.24 -0.17
CA ALA A 464 -6.26 28.92 -0.05
C ALA A 464 -7.09 30.21 -0.01
N SER A 465 -8.41 30.07 -0.16
CA SER A 465 -9.31 31.22 -0.23
C SER A 465 -9.69 31.84 1.12
N MET A 466 -9.30 31.24 2.25
CA MET A 466 -9.51 31.73 3.61
C MET A 466 -8.25 31.53 4.45
N GLY A 467 -8.13 32.32 5.52
CA GLY A 467 -6.91 32.41 6.32
C GLY A 467 -5.86 33.30 5.66
N SER A 468 -4.84 33.68 6.43
CA SER A 468 -3.70 34.49 5.98
C SER A 468 -2.36 33.75 6.08
N GLU A 469 -2.41 32.47 6.44
CA GLU A 469 -1.24 31.64 6.65
C GLU A 469 -0.54 31.29 5.33
N THR A 470 0.78 31.51 5.29
CA THR A 470 1.63 30.96 4.24
C THR A 470 1.89 29.49 4.56
N VAL A 471 1.35 28.60 3.74
CA VAL A 471 1.52 27.15 3.90
C VAL A 471 2.51 26.64 2.85
N TYR A 472 3.66 26.15 3.31
CA TYR A 472 4.63 25.47 2.46
C TYR A 472 4.17 24.04 2.16
N ASP A 473 4.42 23.58 0.94
CA ASP A 473 4.02 22.26 0.46
C ASP A 473 4.99 21.16 0.91
N GLU A 474 5.20 21.04 2.22
CA GLU A 474 6.17 20.10 2.82
C GLU A 474 5.88 18.65 2.42
N ASP A 475 6.91 17.84 2.19
CA ASP A 475 6.78 16.41 1.81
C ASP A 475 5.80 15.64 2.72
N GLN A 476 5.82 15.90 4.03
CA GLN A 476 4.95 15.24 5.00
C GLN A 476 3.46 15.56 4.83
N PHE A 477 3.12 16.62 4.09
CA PHE A 477 1.73 16.99 3.83
C PHE A 477 1.18 16.35 2.56
N ALA A 478 1.96 15.58 1.81
CA ALA A 478 1.50 14.96 0.57
C ALA A 478 0.18 14.18 0.78
N GLY A 479 -0.85 14.53 -0.01
CA GLY A 479 -2.19 13.95 0.08
C GLY A 479 -3.15 14.63 1.06
N MET A 480 -2.68 15.53 1.93
CA MET A 480 -3.56 16.29 2.83
C MET A 480 -4.41 17.29 2.04
N VAL A 481 -5.65 17.50 2.48
CA VAL A 481 -6.56 18.49 1.87
C VAL A 481 -6.21 19.89 2.37
N ARG A 482 -5.80 20.78 1.46
CA ARG A 482 -5.58 22.21 1.74
C ARG A 482 -6.89 22.98 1.79
N GLU A 483 -7.75 22.75 0.81
CA GLU A 483 -9.04 23.43 0.68
C GLU A 483 -10.04 22.51 -0.03
N GLN A 484 -11.28 22.51 0.43
CA GLN A 484 -12.41 21.90 -0.25
C GLN A 484 -13.51 22.94 -0.42
N VAL A 485 -14.06 23.05 -1.63
CA VAL A 485 -15.19 23.92 -1.94
C VAL A 485 -16.33 23.08 -2.50
N VAL A 486 -17.50 23.19 -1.88
CA VAL A 486 -18.73 22.56 -2.36
C VAL A 486 -19.55 23.61 -3.11
N TYR A 487 -20.04 23.23 -4.28
CA TYR A 487 -20.79 24.08 -5.18
C TYR A 487 -22.19 23.52 -5.44
N ASN A 488 -23.15 24.42 -5.67
CA ASN A 488 -24.45 24.08 -6.20
C ASN A 488 -24.36 23.89 -7.72
N GLY A 489 -23.73 22.78 -8.11
CA GLY A 489 -23.58 22.30 -9.48
C GLY A 489 -22.45 22.93 -10.31
N THR A 490 -22.19 24.23 -10.19
CA THR A 490 -21.17 24.94 -10.99
C THR A 490 -20.27 25.82 -10.13
N THR A 491 -19.03 26.06 -10.60
CA THR A 491 -17.98 26.75 -9.83
C THR A 491 -18.30 28.21 -9.47
N ASP A 492 -19.28 28.84 -10.12
CA ASP A 492 -19.80 30.17 -9.83
C ASP A 492 -20.83 30.20 -8.68
N LYS A 493 -21.23 29.03 -8.16
CA LYS A 493 -22.25 28.89 -7.09
C LYS A 493 -21.70 28.17 -5.86
N PRO A 494 -20.67 28.70 -5.19
CA PRO A 494 -20.11 28.06 -3.99
C PRO A 494 -21.11 28.13 -2.82
N VAL A 495 -21.20 27.05 -2.06
CA VAL A 495 -22.14 26.88 -0.92
C VAL A 495 -21.39 26.80 0.40
N SER A 496 -20.31 26.03 0.44
CA SER A 496 -19.45 25.91 1.60
C SER A 496 -17.98 25.76 1.21
N LYS A 497 -17.10 26.12 2.14
CA LYS A 497 -15.66 25.94 2.04
C LYS A 497 -15.10 25.39 3.34
N THR A 498 -14.14 24.49 3.24
CA THR A 498 -13.31 24.06 4.35
C THR A 498 -11.86 24.27 3.96
N VAL A 499 -11.13 25.06 4.74
CA VAL A 499 -9.72 25.36 4.51
C VAL A 499 -8.92 24.86 5.70
N ASN A 500 -7.90 24.05 5.44
CA ASN A 500 -7.04 23.48 6.48
C ASN A 500 -5.63 24.07 6.38
N VAL A 501 -5.07 24.40 7.54
CA VAL A 501 -3.66 24.76 7.72
C VAL A 501 -3.00 23.55 8.37
N PRO A 502 -2.11 22.84 7.66
CA PRO A 502 -1.49 21.64 8.21
C PRO A 502 -0.47 21.98 9.31
N TRP A 503 -0.21 21.00 10.15
CA TRP A 503 0.82 20.99 11.19
C TRP A 503 1.69 19.75 11.01
N ARG A 504 2.98 19.88 11.34
CA ARG A 504 3.89 18.75 11.52
C ARG A 504 4.67 18.93 12.82
N SER A 505 4.93 17.84 13.52
CA SER A 505 5.79 17.85 14.71
C SER A 505 7.25 18.09 14.34
N THR A 506 8.13 18.29 15.33
CA THR A 506 9.57 18.03 15.14
C THR A 506 9.83 16.56 14.74
N PRO A 507 10.95 16.24 14.05
CA PRO A 507 11.26 14.85 13.69
C PRO A 507 11.36 13.94 14.92
N THR A 508 10.54 12.89 14.94
CA THR A 508 10.65 11.82 15.94
C THR A 508 11.82 10.90 15.61
N ALA A 509 12.11 10.68 14.33
CA ALA A 509 13.33 10.05 13.84
C ALA A 509 13.78 10.64 12.51
N SER A 510 15.06 10.52 12.18
CA SER A 510 15.63 10.90 10.88
C SER A 510 16.63 9.85 10.39
N ARG A 511 16.63 9.62 9.08
CA ARG A 511 17.62 8.77 8.39
C ARG A 511 18.19 9.53 7.21
N THR A 512 19.51 9.54 7.10
CA THR A 512 20.21 10.13 5.95
C THR A 512 20.98 9.05 5.19
N ILE A 513 20.69 8.90 3.90
CA ILE A 513 21.41 7.98 3.00
C ILE A 513 21.87 8.79 1.79
N ASN A 514 23.17 8.71 1.46
CA ASN A 514 23.76 9.42 0.32
C ASN A 514 23.46 10.93 0.24
N GLY A 515 23.25 11.57 1.40
CA GLY A 515 22.91 12.99 1.52
C GLY A 515 21.41 13.29 1.52
N ASP A 516 20.55 12.32 1.20
CA ASP A 516 19.10 12.47 1.22
C ASP A 516 18.56 12.12 2.60
N THR A 517 17.81 13.03 3.20
CA THR A 517 17.28 12.88 4.57
C THR A 517 15.77 12.69 4.56
N VAL A 518 15.33 11.58 5.15
CA VAL A 518 13.92 11.30 5.43
C VAL A 518 13.68 11.45 6.92
N THR A 519 12.52 12.00 7.29
CA THR A 519 12.12 12.19 8.69
C THR A 519 10.77 11.55 8.99
N ALA A 520 10.65 10.88 10.13
CA ALA A 520 9.38 10.52 10.73
C ALA A 520 8.80 11.72 11.49
N ARG A 521 7.52 12.02 11.28
CA ARG A 521 6.81 13.14 11.93
C ARG A 521 5.34 12.83 12.09
N TYR A 522 4.74 13.36 13.15
CA TYR A 522 3.30 13.49 13.23
C TYR A 522 2.83 14.58 12.29
N THR A 523 1.65 14.41 11.72
CA THR A 523 0.96 15.43 10.95
C THR A 523 -0.45 15.62 11.47
N GLY A 524 -1.00 16.82 11.28
CA GLY A 524 -2.32 17.17 11.76
C GLY A 524 -2.83 18.44 11.09
N THR A 525 -4.04 18.86 11.45
CA THR A 525 -4.59 20.14 11.00
C THR A 525 -4.51 21.13 12.16
N LYS A 526 -3.66 22.16 12.01
CA LYS A 526 -3.48 23.23 12.99
C LYS A 526 -4.70 24.13 13.07
N THR A 527 -5.17 24.59 11.92
CA THR A 527 -6.30 25.52 11.83
C THR A 527 -7.25 25.02 10.77
N THR A 528 -8.55 25.04 11.07
CA THR A 528 -9.60 24.82 10.08
C THR A 528 -10.45 26.08 10.02
N TYR A 529 -10.66 26.60 8.82
CA TYR A 529 -11.66 27.62 8.53
C TYR A 529 -12.85 26.97 7.83
N GLN A 530 -14.06 27.29 8.27
CA GLN A 530 -15.30 26.86 7.62
C GLN A 530 -16.08 28.07 7.14
N GLY A 531 -16.29 28.17 5.84
CA GLY A 531 -17.10 29.19 5.20
C GLY A 531 -18.48 28.64 4.86
N THR A 532 -19.53 29.35 5.25
CA THR A 532 -20.89 29.14 4.74
C THR A 532 -21.33 30.36 3.93
N ALA A 533 -21.75 30.13 2.69
CA ALA A 533 -22.30 31.18 1.84
C ALA A 533 -23.61 31.72 2.43
N LEU A 534 -23.76 33.04 2.53
CA LEU A 534 -24.99 33.68 2.97
C LEU A 534 -25.78 34.20 1.78
N GLY A 535 -27.08 33.90 1.74
CA GLY A 535 -27.94 34.25 0.59
C GLY A 535 -27.68 33.33 -0.61
N VAL A 536 -28.46 33.50 -1.68
CA VAL A 536 -28.32 32.67 -2.89
C VAL A 536 -26.92 32.87 -3.47
N ASN A 537 -26.17 31.77 -3.66
CA ASN A 537 -24.81 31.74 -4.20
C ASN A 537 -23.82 32.69 -3.49
N GLY A 538 -23.99 32.92 -2.18
CA GLY A 538 -23.08 33.78 -1.40
C GLY A 538 -23.26 35.28 -1.67
N SER A 539 -24.37 35.70 -2.26
CA SER A 539 -24.69 37.11 -2.55
C SER A 539 -24.66 38.06 -1.34
N ARG A 540 -24.74 37.54 -0.11
CA ARG A 540 -24.62 38.31 1.14
C ARG A 540 -23.28 38.06 1.86
N GLY A 541 -22.27 37.60 1.13
CA GLY A 541 -20.95 37.28 1.68
C GLY A 541 -20.89 35.91 2.35
N TRP A 542 -19.90 35.75 3.23
CA TRP A 542 -19.56 34.50 3.89
C TRP A 542 -19.64 34.66 5.41
N ARG A 543 -20.28 33.71 6.08
CA ARG A 543 -20.02 33.49 7.50
C ARG A 543 -18.82 32.56 7.59
N VAL A 544 -17.77 32.99 8.28
CA VAL A 544 -16.55 32.21 8.46
C VAL A 544 -16.40 31.87 9.94
N THR A 545 -16.22 30.60 10.24
CA THR A 545 -15.80 30.16 11.57
C THR A 545 -14.40 29.59 11.50
N SER A 546 -13.68 29.58 12.63
CA SER A 546 -12.36 28.93 12.67
C SER A 546 -12.14 28.18 13.98
N SER A 547 -11.42 27.07 13.88
CA SER A 547 -10.90 26.33 15.03
C SER A 547 -9.39 26.16 14.89
N ARG A 548 -8.66 26.25 15.99
CA ARG A 548 -7.21 26.09 16.06
C ARG A 548 -6.84 25.07 17.12
N SER A 549 -6.06 24.07 16.74
CA SER A 549 -5.51 23.05 17.63
C SER A 549 -4.03 23.33 17.88
N GLU A 550 -3.60 23.15 19.13
CA GLU A 550 -2.20 23.01 19.49
C GLU A 550 -1.91 21.54 19.74
N PHE A 551 -0.74 21.09 19.29
CA PHE A 551 -0.32 19.69 19.36
C PHE A 551 0.94 19.57 20.21
N ASP A 552 1.06 18.44 20.88
CA ASP A 552 2.30 17.99 21.48
C ASP A 552 3.25 17.45 20.39
N ASP A 553 4.50 17.92 20.37
CA ASP A 553 5.48 17.53 19.36
C ASP A 553 6.01 16.09 19.55
N ASP A 554 5.95 15.54 20.77
CA ASP A 554 6.48 14.22 21.11
C ASP A 554 5.45 13.10 20.86
N TYR A 555 4.16 13.39 21.09
CA TYR A 555 3.07 12.42 21.00
C TYR A 555 2.07 12.69 19.86
N GLY A 556 2.13 13.85 19.20
CA GLY A 556 1.22 14.21 18.10
C GLY A 556 -0.24 14.41 18.50
N VAL A 557 -0.55 14.45 19.81
CA VAL A 557 -1.90 14.61 20.34
C VAL A 557 -2.24 16.09 20.54
N ALA A 558 -3.52 16.45 20.35
CA ALA A 558 -3.98 17.80 20.59
C ALA A 558 -4.04 18.11 22.10
N THR A 559 -3.30 19.12 22.54
CA THR A 559 -3.25 19.57 23.95
C THR A 559 -4.31 20.63 24.23
N SER A 560 -4.69 21.40 23.22
CA SER A 560 -5.81 22.33 23.31
C SER A 560 -6.47 22.56 21.95
N VAL A 561 -7.77 22.87 21.98
CA VAL A 561 -8.55 23.28 20.81
C VAL A 561 -9.29 24.57 21.16
N GLN A 562 -8.98 25.62 20.42
CA GLN A 562 -9.65 26.92 20.46
C GLN A 562 -10.64 27.01 19.29
N ASP A 563 -11.93 27.04 19.58
CA ASP A 563 -12.98 27.41 18.64
C ASP A 563 -13.19 28.92 18.72
N ASN A 564 -12.85 29.64 17.66
CA ASN A 564 -12.98 31.10 17.61
C ASN A 564 -14.40 31.55 17.19
N GLY A 565 -15.35 30.63 17.03
CA GLY A 565 -16.70 30.98 16.61
C GLY A 565 -16.70 31.70 15.25
N ASP A 566 -17.64 32.63 15.05
CA ASP A 566 -17.70 33.51 13.88
C ASP A 566 -16.57 34.54 13.94
N THR A 567 -15.64 34.49 12.97
CA THR A 567 -14.43 35.34 12.98
C THR A 567 -14.72 36.84 12.83
N SER A 568 -15.98 37.21 12.57
CA SER A 568 -16.43 38.61 12.51
C SER A 568 -17.03 39.12 13.83
N LYS A 569 -17.14 38.25 14.84
CA LYS A 569 -17.73 38.54 16.15
C LYS A 569 -16.74 38.25 17.26
N SER A 570 -17.10 38.67 18.46
CA SER A 570 -16.43 38.30 19.69
C SER A 570 -17.45 37.90 20.74
N GLY A 571 -17.03 37.08 21.70
CA GLY A 571 -17.86 36.56 22.79
C GLY A 571 -18.54 35.22 22.49
N ASP A 572 -18.27 34.59 21.34
CA ASP A 572 -18.71 33.25 20.98
C ASP A 572 -17.57 32.20 20.94
N GLU A 573 -16.37 32.58 21.38
CA GLU A 573 -15.20 31.73 21.42
C GLU A 573 -15.26 30.71 22.58
N LYS A 574 -14.71 29.52 22.34
CA LYS A 574 -14.58 28.45 23.34
C LYS A 574 -13.17 27.86 23.27
N CYS A 575 -12.62 27.51 24.44
CA CYS A 575 -11.35 26.79 24.52
C CYS A 575 -11.54 25.52 25.32
N THR A 576 -11.04 24.41 24.79
CA THR A 576 -10.97 23.12 25.48
C THR A 576 -9.51 22.73 25.61
N THR A 577 -9.10 22.35 26.81
CA THR A 577 -7.75 21.86 27.09
C THR A 577 -7.82 20.40 27.51
N THR A 578 -6.92 19.58 26.97
CA THR A 578 -6.75 18.17 27.34
C THR A 578 -5.50 18.08 28.20
N THR A 579 -5.63 17.56 29.42
CA THR A 579 -4.55 17.40 30.40
C THR A 579 -4.25 15.94 30.67
#